data_AF-A0A1E3WFN5-F1
#
_entry.id   AF-A0A1E3WFN5-F1
#
_cell.length_a   1.000
_cell.length_b   1.000
_cell.length_c   1.000
_cell.angle_alpha   90.00
_cell.angle_beta   90.00
_cell.angle_gamma   90.00
#
_symmetry.space_group_name_H-M   'P 1'
#
loop_
_entity.id
_entity.type
_entity.pdbx_description
1 polymer ?
#
loop_
_entity_poly.entity_id
_entity_poly.type
_entity_poly.pdbx_seq_one_letter_code
_entity_poly.pdbx_strand_id
1 'polypeptide(L)'
;MFRFDDIDFGIESGFRLSHLNGVLDLDISSDESVFDALAEDDSHPYSWALYPPRFYISGLEIPRTTDLNNFEYTLTEYDIDAYDIGLYFMDHYTVFPCKIVGKNGQLSIIGSVFGIEDELVPLRIELTIT
;
A
#
# COMPACT_ATOMS: atom_id res chain seq x y z
N MET A 1 2.77 5.80 -8.28
CA MET A 1 3.69 4.66 -8.36
C MET A 1 3.30 3.67 -7.29
N PHE A 2 3.06 2.42 -7.67
CA PHE A 2 2.88 1.32 -6.73
C PHE A 2 3.99 0.32 -7.01
N ARG A 3 5.07 0.44 -6.25
CA ARG A 3 6.23 -0.42 -6.42
C ARG A 3 6.23 -1.51 -5.38
N PHE A 4 6.22 -2.75 -5.85
CA PHE A 4 6.39 -3.94 -5.03
C PHE A 4 7.57 -4.73 -5.59
N ASP A 5 8.56 -5.00 -4.74
CA ASP A 5 9.91 -5.37 -5.16
C ASP A 5 10.54 -4.31 -6.11
N ASP A 6 11.13 -4.74 -7.21
CA ASP A 6 11.67 -3.87 -8.25
C ASP A 6 10.65 -3.46 -9.31
N ILE A 7 9.39 -3.90 -9.17
CA ILE A 7 8.34 -3.81 -10.20
C ILE A 7 7.34 -2.71 -9.86
N ASP A 8 7.11 -1.80 -10.79
CA ASP A 8 6.07 -0.74 -10.66
C ASP A 8 4.80 -1.19 -11.38
N PHE A 9 3.76 -1.49 -10.60
CA PHE A 9 2.45 -1.87 -11.08
C PHE A 9 1.56 -0.67 -11.42
N GLY A 10 2.06 0.57 -11.28
CA GLY A 10 1.25 1.77 -11.45
C GLY A 10 0.17 1.90 -10.36
N ILE A 11 -0.62 2.98 -10.40
CA ILE A 11 -1.76 3.16 -9.49
C ILE A 11 -2.98 3.44 -10.34
N GLU A 12 -4.07 2.73 -10.07
CA GLU A 12 -5.36 2.97 -10.73
C GLU A 12 -5.84 4.41 -10.49
N SER A 13 -6.50 5.02 -11.47
CA SER A 13 -7.09 6.36 -11.36
C SER A 13 -8.32 6.36 -10.43
N GLY A 14 -8.11 6.15 -9.13
CA GLY A 14 -9.20 6.10 -8.15
C GLY A 14 -8.80 5.33 -6.89
N PHE A 15 -7.99 5.95 -6.02
CA PHE A 15 -7.77 5.42 -4.67
C PHE A 15 -8.81 5.99 -3.70
N ARG A 16 -9.07 5.28 -2.60
CA ARG A 16 -9.85 5.83 -1.48
C ARG A 16 -8.88 6.27 -0.40
N LEU A 17 -9.08 7.50 0.05
CA LEU A 17 -8.41 8.07 1.22
C LEU A 17 -9.45 8.82 2.03
N SER A 18 -9.54 8.52 3.32
CA SER A 18 -10.34 9.30 4.24
C SER A 18 -9.63 9.43 5.58
N HIS A 19 -9.65 10.63 6.15
CA HIS A 19 -9.27 10.86 7.54
C HIS A 19 -10.41 11.61 8.22
N LEU A 20 -11.27 10.87 8.92
CA LEU A 20 -12.48 11.41 9.54
C LEU A 20 -12.49 11.09 11.02
N ASN A 21 -12.64 12.11 11.86
CA ASN A 21 -12.70 11.98 13.32
C ASN A 21 -11.53 11.21 13.98
N GLY A 22 -10.35 11.23 13.35
CA GLY A 22 -9.16 10.54 13.84
C GLY A 22 -9.00 9.11 13.32
N VAL A 23 -9.80 8.72 12.33
CA VAL A 23 -9.73 7.40 11.70
C VAL A 23 -9.23 7.57 10.28
N LEU A 24 -8.14 6.89 9.94
CA LEU A 24 -7.56 6.82 8.60
C LEU A 24 -7.99 5.53 7.90
N ASP A 25 -8.58 5.68 6.72
CA ASP A 25 -8.85 4.59 5.79
C ASP A 25 -8.13 4.87 4.47
N LEU A 26 -7.45 3.85 3.94
CA LEU A 26 -6.77 3.85 2.67
C LEU A 26 -7.11 2.59 1.89
N ASP A 27 -7.32 2.75 0.59
CA ASP A 27 -7.56 1.67 -0.35
C ASP A 27 -6.94 2.04 -1.69
N ILE A 28 -5.82 1.41 -2.02
CA ILE A 28 -4.99 1.74 -3.18
C ILE A 28 -4.77 0.47 -3.99
N SER A 29 -5.44 0.37 -5.12
CA SER A 29 -5.17 -0.66 -6.14
C SER A 29 -4.07 -0.19 -7.08
N SER A 30 -3.25 -1.13 -7.53
CA SER A 30 -2.37 -0.89 -8.67
C SER A 30 -3.14 -0.90 -9.99
N ASP A 31 -2.50 -0.45 -11.07
CA ASP A 31 -3.14 -0.28 -12.37
C ASP A 31 -3.34 -1.63 -13.07
N GLU A 32 -4.59 -2.01 -13.31
CA GLU A 32 -4.96 -3.28 -13.95
C GLU A 32 -4.34 -3.44 -15.33
N SER A 33 -4.25 -2.37 -16.14
CA SER A 33 -3.68 -2.45 -17.49
C SER A 33 -2.16 -2.64 -17.47
N VAL A 34 -1.47 -2.07 -16.48
CA VAL A 34 -0.05 -2.31 -16.26
C VAL A 34 0.18 -3.73 -15.78
N PHE A 35 -0.64 -4.21 -14.85
CA PHE A 35 -0.59 -5.58 -14.36
C PHE A 35 -0.80 -6.61 -15.48
N ASP A 36 -1.85 -6.45 -16.28
CA ASP A 36 -2.16 -7.37 -17.39
C ASP A 36 -0.99 -7.47 -18.37
N ALA A 37 -0.38 -6.33 -18.74
CA ALA A 37 0.77 -6.30 -19.62
C ALA A 37 2.02 -6.99 -19.03
N LEU A 38 2.21 -6.92 -17.71
CA LEU A 38 3.29 -7.63 -17.01
C LEU A 38 3.00 -9.13 -16.89
N ALA A 39 1.74 -9.51 -16.68
CA ALA A 39 1.30 -10.90 -16.53
C ALA A 39 1.30 -11.69 -17.85
N GLU A 40 1.25 -11.01 -19.01
CA GLU A 40 1.40 -11.64 -20.33
C GLU A 40 2.78 -12.30 -20.54
N ASP A 41 3.81 -11.87 -19.80
CA ASP A 41 5.12 -12.50 -19.80
C ASP A 41 5.17 -13.63 -18.76
N ASP A 42 5.06 -14.88 -19.21
CA ASP A 42 5.16 -16.08 -18.36
C ASP A 42 6.44 -16.12 -17.51
N SER A 43 7.51 -15.42 -17.92
CA SER A 43 8.77 -15.34 -17.16
C SER A 43 8.79 -14.29 -16.07
N HIS A 44 7.76 -13.44 -15.99
CA HIS A 44 7.62 -12.42 -14.96
C HIS A 44 7.45 -13.07 -13.58
N PRO A 45 8.10 -12.57 -12.51
CA PRO A 45 8.03 -13.18 -11.16
C PRO A 45 6.62 -13.32 -10.60
N TYR A 46 5.68 -12.51 -11.10
CA TYR A 46 4.29 -12.48 -10.66
C TYR A 46 3.29 -12.91 -11.75
N SER A 47 3.74 -13.62 -12.80
CA SER A 47 2.86 -14.14 -13.86
C SER A 47 1.80 -15.13 -13.36
N TRP A 48 1.99 -15.68 -12.16
CA TRP A 48 1.04 -16.56 -11.49
C TRP A 48 -0.16 -15.83 -10.86
N ALA A 49 -0.09 -14.52 -10.67
CA ALA A 49 -1.15 -13.75 -10.01
C ALA A 49 -2.34 -13.51 -10.96
N LEU A 50 -3.55 -13.44 -10.40
CA LEU A 50 -4.78 -13.19 -11.17
C LEU A 50 -5.29 -11.76 -11.05
N TYR A 51 -4.81 -11.00 -10.06
CA TYR A 51 -5.27 -9.66 -9.78
C TYR A 51 -4.09 -8.76 -9.41
N PRO A 52 -4.14 -7.46 -9.75
CA PRO A 52 -3.13 -6.49 -9.32
C PRO A 52 -3.00 -6.43 -7.80
N PRO A 53 -1.78 -6.15 -7.27
CA PRO A 53 -1.61 -5.90 -5.84
C PRO A 53 -2.41 -4.67 -5.38
N ARG A 54 -2.95 -4.76 -4.15
CA ARG A 54 -3.76 -3.73 -3.50
C ARG A 54 -3.29 -3.51 -2.07
N PHE A 55 -2.94 -2.29 -1.72
CA PHE A 55 -2.62 -1.91 -0.34
C PHE A 55 -3.83 -1.28 0.34
N TYR A 56 -4.04 -1.63 1.61
CA TYR A 56 -5.17 -1.11 2.36
C TYR A 56 -4.82 -0.83 3.83
N ILE A 57 -5.52 0.14 4.39
CA ILE A 57 -5.62 0.42 5.82
C ILE A 57 -7.09 0.64 6.12
N SER A 58 -7.64 -0.10 7.07
CA SER A 58 -9.00 0.15 7.56
C SER A 58 -8.99 0.47 9.04
N GLY A 59 -9.52 1.66 9.37
CA GLY A 59 -9.80 2.03 10.74
C GLY A 59 -8.61 2.50 11.58
N LEU A 60 -7.44 2.77 11.01
CA LEU A 60 -6.25 3.14 11.78
C LEU A 60 -6.48 4.45 12.54
N GLU A 61 -6.39 4.40 13.86
CA GLU A 61 -6.53 5.58 14.69
C GLU A 61 -5.27 6.45 14.66
N ILE A 62 -5.43 7.69 14.18
CA ILE A 62 -4.39 8.73 14.21
C ILE A 62 -4.96 10.01 14.84
N PRO A 63 -4.13 10.95 15.35
CA PRO A 63 -4.64 12.17 15.96
C PRO A 63 -5.62 12.92 15.05
N ARG A 64 -6.77 13.33 15.59
CA ARG A 64 -7.81 14.06 14.83
C ARG A 64 -7.31 15.33 14.13
N THR A 65 -6.27 15.93 14.68
CA THR A 65 -5.64 17.15 14.17
C THR A 65 -4.57 16.88 13.12
N THR A 66 -4.41 15.63 12.68
CA THR A 66 -3.42 15.26 11.65
C THR A 66 -3.75 15.96 10.34
N ASP A 67 -2.80 16.77 9.87
CA ASP A 67 -2.81 17.32 8.52
C ASP A 67 -2.15 16.31 7.58
N LEU A 68 -2.93 15.69 6.70
CA LEU A 68 -2.41 14.73 5.73
C LEU A 68 -1.40 15.33 4.74
N ASN A 69 -1.27 16.65 4.65
CA ASN A 69 -0.23 17.31 3.86
C ASN A 69 1.10 17.48 4.59
N ASN A 70 1.16 17.22 5.90
CA ASN A 70 2.36 17.39 6.70
C ASN A 70 2.31 16.49 7.94
N PHE A 71 2.41 15.18 7.73
CA PHE A 71 2.45 14.19 8.80
C PHE A 71 3.39 13.04 8.50
N GLU A 72 3.75 12.34 9.56
CA GLU A 72 4.50 11.11 9.52
C GLU A 72 3.92 10.17 10.58
N TYR A 73 3.64 8.93 10.20
CA TYR A 73 3.16 7.88 11.08
C TYR A 73 3.90 6.58 10.79
N THR A 74 4.51 5.99 11.81
CA THR A 74 5.18 4.68 11.70
C THR A 74 4.30 3.65 12.39
N LEU A 75 3.88 2.62 11.66
CA LEU A 75 3.11 1.53 12.23
C LEU A 75 3.94 0.80 13.30
N THR A 76 3.26 0.43 14.37
CA THR A 76 3.78 -0.43 15.44
C THR A 76 3.23 -1.84 15.30
N GLU A 77 3.82 -2.81 16.00
CA GLU A 77 3.26 -4.18 16.07
C GLU A 77 1.82 -4.17 16.58
N TYR A 78 1.50 -3.27 17.53
CA TYR A 78 0.13 -3.11 18.01
C TYR A 78 -0.83 -2.67 16.90
N ASP A 79 -0.41 -1.77 16.00
CA ASP A 79 -1.28 -1.31 14.92
C ASP A 79 -1.59 -2.45 13.93
N ILE A 80 -0.60 -3.31 13.67
CA ILE A 80 -0.78 -4.50 12.83
C ILE A 80 -1.75 -5.49 13.46
N ASP A 81 -1.71 -5.67 14.78
CA ASP A 81 -2.60 -6.60 15.49
C ASP A 81 -4.02 -6.02 15.69
N ALA A 82 -4.14 -4.69 15.79
CA ALA A 82 -5.39 -4.01 16.15
C ALA A 82 -6.24 -3.60 14.94
N TYR A 83 -5.63 -3.38 13.78
CA TYR A 83 -6.28 -2.83 12.59
C TYR A 83 -6.05 -3.70 11.36
N ASP A 84 -6.95 -3.59 10.38
CA ASP A 84 -6.81 -4.31 9.12
C ASP A 84 -5.88 -3.50 8.19
N ILE A 85 -4.60 -3.87 8.19
CA ILE A 85 -3.54 -3.20 7.43
C ILE A 85 -2.74 -4.24 6.67
N GLY A 86 -2.64 -4.10 5.36
CA GLY A 86 -1.90 -5.08 4.59
C GLY A 86 -1.81 -4.82 3.10
N LEU A 87 -1.18 -5.78 2.44
CA LEU A 87 -1.13 -5.94 1.00
C LEU A 87 -1.99 -7.16 0.64
N TYR A 88 -2.99 -6.99 -0.20
CA TYR A 88 -3.64 -8.09 -0.88
C TYR A 88 -2.94 -8.33 -2.22
N PHE A 89 -2.44 -9.55 -2.43
CA PHE A 89 -1.94 -10.00 -3.71
C PHE A 89 -2.14 -11.51 -3.83
N MET A 90 -3.36 -11.94 -4.18
CA MET A 90 -3.85 -13.33 -4.10
C MET A 90 -3.93 -13.93 -2.69
N ASP A 91 -3.19 -13.38 -1.73
CA ASP A 91 -3.34 -13.61 -0.29
C ASP A 91 -3.18 -12.27 0.46
N HIS A 92 -3.52 -12.26 1.74
CA HIS A 92 -3.31 -11.12 2.62
C HIS A 92 -1.95 -11.21 3.29
N TYR A 93 -1.12 -10.21 3.04
CA TYR A 93 0.20 -10.11 3.63
C TYR A 93 0.32 -8.89 4.54
N THR A 94 0.95 -9.12 5.69
CA THR A 94 1.32 -8.06 6.62
C THR A 94 2.39 -7.16 5.99
N VAL A 95 2.17 -5.85 6.06
CA VAL A 95 3.16 -4.84 5.67
C VAL A 95 3.84 -4.31 6.93
N PHE A 96 5.03 -4.83 7.24
CA PHE A 96 5.81 -4.41 8.41
C PHE A 96 7.32 -4.62 8.19
N PRO A 97 8.19 -3.66 8.57
CA PRO A 97 7.88 -2.32 9.09
C PRO A 97 7.14 -1.48 8.03
N CYS A 98 6.38 -0.48 8.46
CA CYS A 98 5.64 0.39 7.55
C CYS A 98 5.57 1.83 8.09
N LYS A 99 5.77 2.79 7.19
CA LYS A 99 5.72 4.22 7.47
C LYS A 99 4.88 4.93 6.41
N ILE A 100 4.00 5.80 6.87
CA ILE A 100 3.09 6.62 6.08
C ILE A 100 3.52 8.08 6.24
N VAL A 101 3.75 8.77 5.14
CA VAL A 101 4.21 10.16 5.13
C VAL A 101 3.34 10.97 4.20
N GLY A 102 2.75 12.04 4.74
CA GLY A 102 2.06 13.06 3.96
C GLY A 102 2.91 14.32 3.86
N LYS A 103 3.20 14.78 2.64
CA LYS A 103 4.00 15.99 2.39
C LYS A 103 3.54 16.72 1.13
N ASN A 104 3.07 17.95 1.28
CA ASN A 104 2.71 18.85 0.16
C ASN A 104 1.76 18.19 -0.87
N GLY A 105 0.67 17.58 -0.42
CA GLY A 105 -0.27 16.89 -1.29
C GLY A 105 0.22 15.56 -1.85
N GLN A 106 1.37 15.05 -1.39
CA GLN A 106 1.84 13.70 -1.71
C GLN A 106 1.72 12.80 -0.49
N LEU A 107 1.29 11.57 -0.73
CA LEU A 107 1.29 10.49 0.24
C LEU A 107 2.33 9.45 -0.19
N SER A 108 3.21 9.08 0.73
CA SER A 108 4.20 8.01 0.57
C SER A 108 3.98 6.93 1.62
N ILE A 109 3.83 5.68 1.19
CA ILE A 109 3.81 4.50 2.06
C ILE A 109 5.06 3.70 1.75
N ILE A 110 5.88 3.47 2.76
CA ILE A 110 7.17 2.79 2.65
C ILE A 110 7.15 1.65 3.66
N GLY A 111 7.24 0.43 3.18
CA GLY A 111 7.25 -0.73 4.05
C GLY A 111 7.88 -1.96 3.42
N SER A 112 7.61 -3.11 4.02
CA SER A 112 8.06 -4.39 3.53
C SER A 112 7.02 -5.47 3.82
N VAL A 113 6.95 -6.47 2.96
CA VAL A 113 6.04 -7.60 3.06
C VAL A 113 6.86 -8.85 3.25
N PHE A 114 6.48 -9.69 4.21
CA PHE A 114 7.08 -11.00 4.40
C PHE A 114 6.16 -12.08 3.81
N GLY A 115 6.72 -13.08 3.14
CA GLY A 115 6.00 -14.31 2.79
C GLY A 115 5.55 -14.43 1.33
N ILE A 116 5.93 -13.50 0.45
CA ILE A 116 5.96 -13.77 -0.99
C ILE A 116 7.33 -14.40 -1.27
N GLU A 117 7.33 -15.67 -1.67
CA GLU A 117 8.54 -16.47 -1.92
C GLU A 117 9.50 -16.64 -0.72
N ASP A 118 8.98 -16.57 0.52
CA ASP A 118 9.75 -16.64 1.78
C ASP A 118 10.81 -15.52 1.97
N GLU A 119 10.73 -14.45 1.18
CA GLU A 119 11.63 -13.29 1.28
C GLU A 119 10.92 -12.04 1.84
N LEU A 120 11.74 -11.09 2.32
CA LEU A 120 11.27 -9.78 2.72
C LEU A 120 11.30 -8.85 1.50
N VAL A 121 10.12 -8.55 0.96
CA VAL A 121 9.97 -7.79 -0.28
C VAL A 121 9.64 -6.33 0.02
N PRO A 122 10.37 -5.35 -0.53
CA PRO A 122 10.08 -3.93 -0.28
C PRO A 122 8.78 -3.49 -0.95
N LEU A 123 8.04 -2.60 -0.27
CA LEU A 123 6.85 -1.93 -0.78
C LEU A 123 7.05 -0.41 -0.74
N ARG A 124 6.80 0.26 -1.85
CA ARG A 124 6.78 1.73 -1.93
C ARG A 124 5.63 2.22 -2.79
N ILE A 125 4.73 2.97 -2.17
CA ILE A 125 3.58 3.56 -2.85
C ILE A 125 3.69 5.08 -2.73
N GLU A 126 3.55 5.77 -3.86
CA GLU A 126 3.58 7.23 -3.94
C GLU A 126 2.44 7.73 -4.82
N LEU A 127 1.61 8.61 -4.26
CA LEU A 127 0.44 9.15 -4.94
C LEU A 127 0.13 10.59 -4.49
N THR A 128 -0.60 11.31 -5.33
CA THR A 128 -1.03 12.68 -5.05
C THR A 128 -2.44 12.68 -4.45
N ILE A 129 -2.61 13.37 -3.32
CA ILE A 129 -3.85 13.49 -2.55
C ILE A 129 -4.38 14.94 -2.66
N THR A 130 -4.92 15.29 -3.83
CA THR A 130 -5.50 16.63 -4.09
C THR A 130 -6.73 16.93 -3.26
#